data_AF-A0A917RWW4-F1
#
_entry.id   AF-A0A917RWW4-F1
#
_cell.length_a   1.000
_cell.length_b   1.000
_cell.length_c   1.000
_cell.angle_alpha   90.00
_cell.angle_beta   90.00
_cell.angle_gamma   90.00
#
_symmetry.space_group_name_H-M   'P 1'
#
loop_
_entity.id
_entity.type
_entity.pdbx_description
1 polymer ?
#
loop_
_entity_poly.entity_id
_entity_poly.type
_entity_poly.pdbx_seq_one_letter_code
_entity_poly.pdbx_strand_id
1 'polypeptide(L)' 'MRLQKLERSIKEFGYVDPLIWNKGTGKLVGGHQRFKILIEIGHTESEAGYYRL' A
#
# COMPACT_ATOMS: atom_id res chain seq x y z
N MET A 1 12.98 -19.70 0.26
CA MET A 1 11.50 -19.80 0.23
C MET A 1 10.75 -18.46 0.30
N ARG A 2 11.29 -17.37 0.89
CA ARG A 2 10.59 -16.05 0.96
C ARG A 2 10.62 -15.22 -0.33
N LEU A 3 11.75 -15.20 -1.03
CA LEU A 3 11.94 -14.33 -2.21
C LEU A 3 11.09 -14.74 -3.42
N GLN A 4 10.90 -16.04 -3.64
CA GLN A 4 10.16 -16.53 -4.81
C GLN A 4 8.68 -16.15 -4.79
N LYS A 5 8.07 -16.01 -3.59
CA LYS A 5 6.69 -15.52 -3.44
C LYS A 5 6.59 -14.02 -3.72
N LEU A 6 7.57 -13.25 -3.24
CA LEU A 6 7.64 -11.82 -3.49
C LEU A 6 7.86 -11.53 -4.99
N GLU A 7 8.77 -12.27 -5.62
CA GLU A 7 9.05 -12.14 -7.05
C GLU A 7 7.84 -12.51 -7.92
N ARG A 8 7.10 -13.58 -7.58
CA ARG A 8 5.84 -13.91 -8.26
C ARG A 8 4.79 -12.81 -8.10
N SER A 9 4.61 -12.30 -6.88
CA SER A 9 3.66 -11.22 -6.61
C SER A 9 4.00 -9.95 -7.39
N ILE A 10 5.29 -9.57 -7.47
CA ILE A 10 5.73 -8.40 -8.24
C ILE A 10 5.55 -8.61 -9.75
N LYS A 11 5.80 -9.83 -10.25
CA LYS A 11 5.65 -10.14 -11.69
C LYS A 11 4.19 -10.23 -12.13
N GLU A 12 3.30 -10.72 -11.27
CA GLU A 12 1.87 -10.87 -11.60
C GLU A 12 1.08 -9.57 -11.42
N PHE A 13 1.41 -8.73 -10.43
CA PHE A 13 0.61 -7.56 -10.07
C PHE A 13 1.34 -6.21 -10.25
N GLY A 14 2.63 -6.25 -10.62
CA GLY A 14 3.49 -5.07 -10.68
C GLY A 14 4.01 -4.66 -9.29
N TYR A 15 5.10 -3.88 -9.25
CA TYR A 15 5.56 -3.25 -8.01
C TYR A 15 4.63 -2.06 -7.70
N VAL A 16 3.52 -2.34 -7.03
CA VAL A 16 2.61 -1.31 -6.51
C VAL A 16 3.14 -0.88 -5.17
N ASP A 17 3.53 0.40 -5.06
CA ASP A 17 3.86 0.99 -3.77
C ASP A 17 2.53 1.16 -3.00
N PRO A 18 2.31 0.47 -1.87
CA PRO A 18 1.08 0.56 -1.13
C PRO A 18 1.01 1.87 -0.35
N LEU A 19 -0.19 2.23 0.10
CA LEU A 19 -0.37 3.29 1.08
C LEU A 19 0.07 2.77 2.46
N ILE A 20 0.80 3.58 3.23
CA ILE A 20 1.40 3.13 4.50
C ILE A 20 0.68 3.74 5.68
N TRP A 21 0.13 2.89 6.56
CA TRP A 21 -0.53 3.29 7.80
C TRP A 21 0.25 2.88 9.04
N ASN A 22 0.33 3.81 9.99
CA ASN A 22 0.79 3.50 11.33
C ASN A 22 -0.31 2.73 12.05
N LYS A 23 -0.04 1.47 12.38
CA LYS A 23 -1.01 0.60 13.05
C LYS A 23 -1.41 1.08 14.45
N GLY A 24 -0.51 1.77 15.16
CA GLY A 24 -0.77 2.27 16.52
C GLY A 24 -1.67 3.50 16.55
N THR A 25 -1.52 4.41 15.58
CA THR A 25 -2.30 5.66 15.54
C THR A 25 -3.42 5.66 14.50
N GLY A 26 -3.44 4.70 13.59
CA GLY A 26 -4.37 4.67 12.45
C GLY A 26 -4.09 5.75 11.40
N LYS A 27 -2.97 6.48 11.49
CA LYS A 27 -2.65 7.58 10.58
C LYS A 27 -1.92 7.10 9.34
N LEU A 28 -2.28 7.68 8.19
CA LEU A 28 -1.48 7.54 6.97
C LEU A 28 -0.15 8.27 7.19
N VAL A 29 0.95 7.62 6.80
CA VAL A 29 2.30 8.17 6.94
C VAL A 29 3.08 8.16 5.62
N GLY A 30 2.59 7.43 4.61
CA GLY A 30 3.23 7.28 3.31
C GLY A 30 2.18 7.18 2.21
N GLY A 31 2.47 7.78 1.06
CA GLY A 31 1.57 7.77 -0.09
C GLY A 31 0.47 8.84 -0.08
N HIS A 32 0.60 9.92 0.68
CA HIS A 32 -0.39 11.01 0.77
C HIS A 32 -0.93 11.52 -0.57
N GLN A 33 -0.06 11.74 -1.57
CA GLN A 33 -0.49 12.19 -2.89
C GLN A 33 -1.32 11.13 -3.63
N ARG A 34 -0.89 9.85 -3.56
CA ARG A 34 -1.64 8.72 -4.11
C ARG A 34 -3.00 8.57 -3.43
N PHE A 35 -3.04 8.70 -2.11
CA PHE A 35 -4.29 8.66 -1.35
C PHE A 35 -5.25 9.76 -1.81
N LYS A 36 -4.78 10.99 -2.00
CA LYS A 36 -5.61 12.09 -2.51
C LYS A 36 -6.19 11.77 -3.89
N ILE A 37 -5.38 11.24 -4.81
CA ILE A 37 -5.82 10.84 -6.16
C ILE A 37 -6.86 9.72 -6.07
N LEU A 38 -6.63 8.69 -5.24
CA LEU A 38 -7.56 7.58 -5.05
C LEU A 38 -8.93 8.06 -4.54
N ILE A 39 -8.94 9.02 -3.61
CA ILE A 39 -10.19 9.65 -3.14
C ILE A 39 -10.85 10.45 -4.26
N GLU A 40 -10.09 11.21 -5.05
CA GLU A 40 -10.60 12.05 -6.13
C GLU A 40 -11.26 11.24 -7.25
N ILE A 41 -10.72 10.06 -7.56
CA ILE A 41 -11.29 9.14 -8.57
C ILE A 41 -12.38 8.22 -8.00
N GLY A 42 -12.76 8.38 -6.73
CA GLY A 42 -13.82 7.60 -6.09
C GLY A 42 -13.43 6.15 -5.78
N HIS A 43 -12.14 5.83 -5.69
CA HIS A 43 -11.68 4.49 -5.33
C HIS A 43 -11.90 4.25 -3.82
N THR A 44 -12.66 3.21 -3.49
CA THR A 44 -13.03 2.87 -2.11
C THR A 44 -12.13 1.84 -1.44
N GLU A 45 -11.32 1.12 -2.22
CA GLU A 45 -10.45 0.03 -1.74
C GLU A 45 -9.07 0.12 -2.39
N SER A 46 -8.01 -0.12 -1.60
CA SER A 46 -6.62 -0.14 -2.06
C SER A 46 -5.77 -0.97 -1.10
N GLU A 47 -4.66 -1.54 -1.60
CA GLU A 47 -3.72 -2.27 -0.76
C GLU A 47 -3.01 -1.33 0.21
N ALA A 48 -3.05 -1.73 1.49
CA ALA A 48 -2.49 -0.98 2.61
C ALA A 48 -1.34 -1.76 3.25
N GLY A 49 -0.17 -1.13 3.30
CA GLY A 49 0.94 -1.58 4.14
C GLY A 49 0.76 -1.05 5.56
N TYR A 50 0.87 -1.94 6.55
CA TYR A 50 0.92 -1.54 7.96
C TYR A 50 2.32 -1.66 8.50
N TYR A 51 2.74 -0.65 9.27
CA TYR A 51 3.95 -0.71 10.07
C TYR A 51 3.64 -0.34 11.52
N ARG A 52 4.38 -0.96 12.43
CA ARG A 52 4.36 -0.61 13.85
C ARG A 52 5.53 0.33 14.09
N LEU A 53 5.23 1.60 14.36
CA LEU A 53 6.19 2.51 15.00
C LEU A 53 6.29 2.20 16.49
#